data_AF-A0A9E1B646-F1
#
_entry.id   AF-A0A9E1B646-F1
#
_cell.length_a   1.000
_cell.length_b   1.000
_cell.length_c   1.000
_cell.angle_alpha   90.00
_cell.angle_beta   90.00
_cell.angle_gamma   90.00
#
_symmetry.space_group_name_H-M   'P 1'
#
loop_
_entity.id
_entity.type
_entity.pdbx_description
1 polymer ?
#
loop_
_entity_poly.entity_id
_entity_poly.type
_entity_poly.pdbx_seq_one_letter_code
_entity_poly.pdbx_strand_id
1 'polypeptide(L)' 'TGLTKVDNFFSTVNGWLSAAGVLIMTGAIMVAGYKVMFGGQAIREVTPIVLGGILIGGAAMIAGMLL' A
#
# COMPACT_ATOMS: atom_id res chain seq x y z
N THR A 1 -31.43 -14.79 2.30
CA THR A 1 -30.28 -14.83 1.38
C THR A 1 -29.70 -13.45 1.04
N GLY A 2 -30.00 -12.38 1.79
CA GLY A 2 -29.40 -11.05 1.58
C GLY A 2 -28.03 -10.85 2.23
N LEU A 3 -27.78 -11.50 3.37
CA LEU A 3 -26.55 -11.34 4.15
C LEU A 3 -25.30 -11.74 3.34
N THR A 4 -25.35 -12.88 2.66
CA THR A 4 -24.26 -13.40 1.83
C THR A 4 -23.88 -12.46 0.68
N LYS A 5 -24.83 -11.68 0.16
CA LYS A 5 -24.54 -10.71 -0.89
C LYS A 5 -23.82 -9.50 -0.32
N VAL A 6 -24.19 -9.04 0.87
CA VAL A 6 -23.52 -7.97 1.60
C VAL A 6 -22.09 -8.39 1.99
N ASP A 7 -21.92 -9.59 2.53
CA ASP A 7 -20.59 -10.13 2.89
C ASP A 7 -19.67 -10.23 1.66
N ASN A 8 -20.21 -10.68 0.51
CA ASN A 8 -19.46 -10.71 -0.75
C ASN A 8 -19.09 -9.30 -1.27
N PHE A 9 -19.96 -8.29 -1.06
CA PHE A 9 -19.66 -6.91 -1.42
C PHE A 9 -18.51 -6.36 -0.57
N PHE A 10 -18.56 -6.54 0.75
CA PHE A 10 -17.47 -6.12 1.64
C PHE A 10 -16.17 -6.85 1.33
N SER A 11 -16.21 -8.17 1.10
CA SER A 11 -15.02 -8.95 0.74
C SER A 11 -14.40 -8.50 -0.59
N THR A 12 -15.22 -8.18 -1.59
CA THR A 12 -14.73 -7.64 -2.87
C THR A 12 -14.05 -6.29 -2.66
N VAL A 13 -14.72 -5.35 -1.97
CA VAL A 13 -14.18 -4.00 -1.70
C VAL A 13 -12.87 -4.07 -0.92
N ASN A 14 -12.81 -4.96 0.08
CA ASN A 14 -11.61 -5.23 0.86
C ASN A 14 -10.46 -5.77 -0.02
N GLY A 15 -10.75 -6.73 -0.90
CA GLY A 15 -9.78 -7.27 -1.85
C GLY A 15 -9.17 -6.19 -2.75
N TRP A 16 -9.99 -5.27 -3.26
CA TRP A 16 -9.52 -4.13 -4.06
C TRP A 16 -8.68 -3.14 -3.25
N LEU A 17 -9.08 -2.86 -2.01
CA LEU A 17 -8.36 -1.93 -1.14
C LEU A 17 -6.97 -2.46 -0.76
N SER A 18 -6.88 -3.74 -0.41
CA SER A 18 -5.62 -4.41 -0.12
C SER A 18 -4.71 -4.48 -1.36
N ALA A 19 -5.28 -4.77 -2.53
CA ALA A 19 -4.54 -4.77 -3.79
C ALA A 19 -3.99 -3.37 -4.14
N ALA A 20 -4.81 -2.32 -3.98
CA ALA A 20 -4.36 -0.94 -4.19
C ALA A 20 -3.22 -0.54 -3.24
N GLY A 21 -3.29 -0.96 -1.97
CA GLY A 21 -2.23 -0.76 -0.99
C GLY A 21 -0.89 -1.36 -1.39
N VAL A 22 -0.90 -2.63 -1.82
CA VAL A 22 0.31 -3.35 -2.25
C VAL A 22 0.92 -2.71 -3.50
N LEU A 23 0.09 -2.27 -4.44
CA LEU A 23 0.55 -1.58 -5.66
C LEU A 23 1.28 -0.27 -5.33
N ILE A 24 0.71 0.54 -4.43
CA ILE A 24 1.31 1.80 -4.01
C ILE A 24 2.62 1.56 -3.22
N MET A 25 2.64 0.56 -2.33
CA MET A 25 3.84 0.15 -1.61
C MET A 25 4.98 -0.23 -2.56
N THR A 26 4.66 -1.03 -3.58
CA THR A 26 5.61 -1.47 -4.59
C THR A 26 6.14 -0.28 -5.40
N GLY A 27 5.27 0.63 -5.81
CA GLY A 27 5.64 1.87 -6.50
C GLY A 27 6.57 2.77 -5.67
N ALA A 28 6.27 2.95 -4.38
CA ALA A 28 7.07 3.75 -3.47
C ALA A 28 8.49 3.19 -3.30
N ILE A 29 8.63 1.86 -3.17
CA ILE A 29 9.93 1.19 -3.06
C ILE A 29 10.74 1.33 -4.35
N MET A 30 10.11 1.22 -5.53
CA MET A 30 10.79 1.41 -6.81
C MET A 30 11.36 2.83 -6.96
N VAL A 31 10.57 3.85 -6.62
CA VAL A 31 11.01 5.25 -6.68
C VAL A 31 12.10 5.54 -5.64
N ALA A 32 11.97 4.98 -4.44
CA ALA A 32 12.99 5.07 -3.41
C ALA A 32 14.31 4.43 -3.85
N GLY A 33 14.27 3.21 -4.38
CA GLY A 33 15.44 2.50 -4.88
C GLY A 33 16.15 3.25 -6.01
N TYR A 34 15.39 3.79 -6.97
CA TYR A 34 15.96 4.60 -8.06
C TYR A 34 16.70 5.83 -7.54
N LYS A 35 16.09 6.58 -6.61
CA LYS A 35 16.69 7.79 -6.02
C LYS A 35 17.96 7.49 -5.20
N VAL A 36 18.00 6.36 -4.48
CA VAL A 36 19.18 5.94 -3.70
C VAL A 36 20.31 5.42 -4.60
N MET A 37 20.00 4.57 -5.57
CA MET A 37 21.01 3.85 -6.36
C MET A 37 21.55 4.65 -7.54
N PHE A 38 20.73 5.49 -8.17
CA PHE A 38 21.10 6.23 -9.39
C PHE A 38 20.94 7.74 -9.27
N GLY A 39 20.26 8.24 -8.23
CA GLY A 39 20.03 9.67 -8.05
C GLY A 39 21.16 10.43 -7.36
N GLY A 40 22.12 9.73 -6.74
CA GLY A 40 23.15 10.36 -5.90
C GLY A 40 22.60 11.12 -4.68
N GLN A 41 21.28 11.03 -4.43
CA GLN A 41 20.60 11.67 -3.32
C GLN A 41 20.90 10.86 -2.05
N ALA A 42 21.28 11.55 -0.96
CA ALA A 42 21.51 10.88 0.31
C ALA A 42 20.23 10.16 0.77
N ILE A 43 20.37 8.99 1.43
CA ILE A 43 19.25 8.18 1.96
C ILE A 43 18.25 9.03 2.78
N ARG A 44 18.71 10.13 3.37
CA ARG A 44 17.92 11.11 4.11
C ARG A 44 16.80 11.76 3.28
N GLU A 45 16.95 11.90 1.97
CA GLU A 45 15.92 12.45 1.07
C GLU A 45 14.91 11.38 0.59
N VAL A 46 15.27 10.10 0.70
CA VAL A 46 14.41 8.95 0.34
C VAL A 46 13.62 8.40 1.54
N THR A 47 14.10 8.68 2.75
CA THR A 47 13.43 8.33 4.02
C THR A 47 11.93 8.69 4.04
N PRO A 48 11.47 9.90 3.64
CA PRO A 48 10.03 10.23 3.66
C PRO A 48 9.19 9.41 2.67
N ILE A 49 9.73 9.03 1.51
CA ILE A 49 9.01 8.19 0.52
C ILE A 49 8.86 6.77 1.05
N VAL A 50 9.91 6.19 1.62
CA VAL A 50 9.86 4.84 2.18
C VAL A 50 8.93 4.80 3.39
N LEU A 51 9.02 5.79 4.28
CA LEU A 51 8.16 5.87 5.45
C LEU A 51 6.68 6.07 5.05
N GLY A 52 6.41 6.96 4.08
CA GLY A 52 5.06 7.15 3.54
C GLY A 52 4.54 5.90 2.84
N GLY A 53 5.37 5.21 2.06
CA GLY A 53 5.01 3.95 1.40
C GLY A 53 4.62 2.85 2.38
N ILE A 54 5.39 2.68 3.47
CA ILE A 54 5.10 1.70 4.52
C ILE A 54 3.82 2.07 5.29
N LEU A 55 3.62 3.36 5.61
CA LEU A 55 2.42 3.81 6.33
C LEU A 55 1.15 3.63 5.50
N ILE A 56 1.18 3.99 4.21
CA ILE A 56 0.02 3.89 3.32
C ILE A 56 -0.25 2.42 2.95
N GLY A 57 0.79 1.67 2.58
CA GLY A 57 0.67 0.26 2.21
C GLY A 57 0.27 -0.63 3.39
N GLY A 58 0.84 -0.37 4.58
CA GLY A 58 0.49 -1.08 5.81
C GLY A 58 -0.93 -0.77 6.30
N ALA A 59 -1.39 0.48 6.19
CA ALA A 59 -2.76 0.85 6.55
C ALA A 59 -3.80 0.15 5.66
N ALA A 60 -3.51 -0.03 4.36
CA ALA A 60 -4.41 -0.73 3.44
C ALA A 60 -4.58 -2.22 3.79
N MET A 61 -3.52 -2.89 4.25
CA MET A 61 -3.61 -4.28 4.73
C MET A 61 -4.40 -4.39 6.04
N ILE A 62 -4.22 -3.45 6.97
CA ILE A 62 -4.96 -3.43 8.24
C ILE A 62 -6.45 -3.13 8.00
N ALA A 63 -6.76 -2.19 7.10
CA ALA A 63 -8.14 -1.94 6.66
C ALA A 63 -8.77 -3.17 6.00
N GLY A 64 -7.95 -3.96 5.29
CA GLY A 64 -8.36 -5.25 4.74
C GLY A 64 -8.51 -6.39 5.76
N MET A 65 -8.05 -6.23 7.00
CA MET A 65 -8.24 -7.22 8.06
C MET A 65 -9.36 -6.87 9.04
N LEU A 66 -9.71 -5.58 9.16
CA LEU A 66 -10.72 -5.10 10.12
C LEU A 66 -12.16 -5.05 9.57
N LEU A 67 -12.33 -5.11 8.24
CA LEU A 67 -13.62 -5.13 7.53
C LEU A 67 -13.95 -6.53 7.03
#